data_AF-A0A2I1GGU4-F1
#
_entry.id   AF-A0A2I1GGU4-F1
#
_cell.length_a   1.000
_cell.length_b   1.000
_cell.length_c   1.000
_cell.angle_alpha   90.00
_cell.angle_beta   90.00
_cell.angle_gamma   90.00
#
_symmetry.space_group_name_H-M   'P 1'
#
loop_
_entity.id
_entity.type
_entity.pdbx_description
1 polymer ?
#
loop_
_entity_poly.entity_id
_entity_poly.type
_entity_poly.pdbx_seq_one_letter_code
_entity_poly.pdbx_strand_id
1 'polypeptide(L)'
;MVYSKGDRKGEILSPHLQIKAVEFLNSGLYKKESSTQAMEDKIKELEKENLQLKKDKAKLSSPTIQRTKKIQPNQFRCAAKSLFKEGKKEYTAEFIKLAIKISNMGHISIQTTVDCTKAVFEFLTGYTLTNWVHPSTLARWNKEIAALSLQENLPNQNIFQFFGYGIMADESTRCDR
;
A
#
# COMPACT_ATOMS: atom_id res chain seq x y z
N MET A 1 -35.61 6.01 61.90
CA MET A 1 -36.25 5.35 63.06
C MET A 1 -35.16 4.60 63.79
N VAL A 2 -34.84 4.99 65.03
CA VAL A 2 -33.73 4.41 65.82
C VAL A 2 -34.33 3.58 66.94
N TYR A 3 -33.78 2.40 67.20
CA TYR A 3 -34.22 1.60 68.35
C TYR A 3 -34.01 2.40 69.63
N SER A 4 -35.09 2.73 70.34
CA SER A 4 -35.05 3.61 71.51
C SER A 4 -34.83 2.86 72.83
N LYS A 5 -34.97 1.53 72.84
CA LYS A 5 -34.85 0.64 74.01
C LYS A 5 -34.41 -0.78 73.59
N GLY A 6 -33.90 -1.59 74.54
CA GLY A 6 -33.39 -2.95 74.32
C GLY A 6 -31.89 -3.00 73.97
N ASP A 7 -31.35 -4.20 73.77
CA ASP A 7 -29.91 -4.46 73.56
C ASP A 7 -29.31 -3.77 72.31
N ARG A 8 -30.17 -3.27 71.41
CA ARG A 8 -29.79 -2.57 70.17
C ARG A 8 -30.16 -1.09 70.18
N LYS A 9 -30.36 -0.52 71.36
CA LYS A 9 -30.69 0.90 71.51
C LYS A 9 -29.61 1.77 70.84
N GLY A 10 -30.01 2.64 69.92
CA GLY A 10 -29.11 3.49 69.14
C GLY A 10 -28.82 2.97 67.73
N GLU A 11 -29.11 1.70 67.44
CA GLU A 11 -28.94 1.16 66.09
C GLU A 11 -30.08 1.60 65.15
N ILE A 12 -29.74 1.78 63.88
CA ILE A 12 -30.68 2.21 62.83
C ILE A 12 -31.19 1.01 62.01
N LEU A 13 -30.35 -0.01 61.85
CA LEU A 13 -30.63 -1.17 60.99
C LEU A 13 -30.83 -2.41 61.85
N SER A 14 -31.94 -3.12 61.63
CA SER A 14 -32.14 -4.45 62.21
C SER A 14 -31.10 -5.43 61.65
N PRO A 15 -30.72 -6.49 62.38
CA PRO A 15 -29.79 -7.50 61.86
C PRO A 15 -30.30 -8.15 60.57
N HIS A 16 -31.62 -8.32 60.45
CA HIS A 16 -32.22 -8.82 59.23
C HIS A 16 -31.93 -7.89 58.03
N LEU A 17 -32.04 -6.57 58.24
CA LEU A 17 -31.69 -5.58 57.21
C LEU A 17 -30.18 -5.52 56.95
N GLN A 18 -29.34 -5.70 57.97
CA GLN A 18 -27.88 -5.78 57.82
C GLN A 18 -27.49 -7.00 56.96
N ILE A 19 -28.05 -8.18 57.27
CA ILE A 19 -27.83 -9.41 56.51
C ILE A 19 -28.27 -9.23 55.05
N LYS A 20 -29.47 -8.68 54.85
CA LYS A 20 -30.02 -8.44 53.50
C LYS A 20 -29.21 -7.43 52.70
N ALA A 21 -28.62 -6.42 53.35
CA ALA A 21 -27.71 -5.48 52.72
C ALA A 21 -26.38 -6.16 52.31
N VAL A 22 -25.85 -7.06 53.14
CA VAL A 22 -24.65 -7.86 52.81
C VAL A 22 -24.93 -8.80 51.64
N GLU A 23 -26.07 -9.49 51.62
CA GLU A 23 -26.49 -10.35 50.50
C GLU A 23 -26.64 -9.55 49.19
N PHE A 24 -27.19 -8.34 49.27
CA PHE A 24 -27.32 -7.45 48.11
C PHE A 24 -25.96 -6.98 47.59
N LEU A 25 -25.02 -6.62 48.47
CA LEU A 25 -23.67 -6.25 48.07
C LEU A 25 -22.94 -7.43 47.41
N ASN A 26 -23.08 -8.64 47.97
CA ASN A 26 -22.44 -9.84 47.43
C ASN A 26 -23.00 -10.24 46.05
N SER A 27 -24.31 -10.08 45.84
CA SER A 27 -24.96 -10.41 44.56
C SER A 27 -24.82 -9.31 43.49
N GLY A 28 -24.80 -8.03 43.89
CA GLY A 28 -24.74 -6.89 42.98
C GLY A 28 -23.32 -6.50 42.54
N LEU A 29 -22.32 -6.66 43.40
CA LEU A 29 -20.95 -6.21 43.12
C LEU A 29 -20.01 -7.34 42.67
N TYR A 30 -20.40 -8.61 42.81
CA TYR A 30 -19.51 -9.76 42.58
C TYR A 30 -19.92 -10.65 41.40
N LYS A 31 -20.10 -10.08 40.21
CA LYS A 31 -19.94 -10.84 38.93
C LYS A 31 -18.46 -10.91 38.51
N LYS A 32 -17.59 -11.21 39.47
CA LYS A 32 -16.13 -11.25 39.25
C LYS A 32 -15.74 -12.43 38.36
N GLU A 33 -16.40 -13.57 38.55
CA GLU A 33 -16.07 -14.84 37.89
C GLU A 33 -16.24 -14.79 36.37
N SER A 34 -17.28 -14.13 35.84
CA SER A 34 -17.48 -14.05 34.39
C SER A 34 -16.43 -13.19 33.69
N SER A 35 -15.94 -12.15 34.36
CA SER A 35 -14.93 -11.25 33.79
C SER A 35 -13.51 -11.81 33.93
N THR A 36 -13.20 -12.45 35.06
CA THR A 36 -11.90 -13.10 35.26
C THR A 36 -11.74 -14.32 34.36
N GLN A 37 -12.78 -15.13 34.20
CA GLN A 37 -12.75 -16.28 33.30
C GLN A 37 -12.55 -15.86 31.84
N ALA A 38 -13.26 -14.81 31.41
CA ALA A 38 -13.11 -14.25 30.06
C ALA A 38 -11.68 -13.70 29.82
N MET A 39 -11.06 -13.09 30.84
CA MET A 39 -9.67 -12.64 30.74
C MET A 39 -8.68 -13.81 30.67
N GLU A 40 -8.87 -14.86 31.47
CA GLU A 40 -8.04 -16.06 31.43
C GLU A 40 -8.10 -16.76 30.08
N ASP A 41 -9.30 -16.86 29.49
CA ASP A 41 -9.48 -17.45 28.16
C ASP A 41 -8.77 -16.62 27.08
N LYS A 42 -8.81 -15.29 27.20
CA LYS A 42 -8.09 -14.38 26.29
C LYS A 42 -6.57 -14.51 26.42
N ILE A 43 -6.06 -14.69 27.64
CA ILE A 43 -4.62 -14.92 27.88
C ILE A 43 -4.19 -16.22 27.21
N LYS A 44 -4.95 -17.32 27.37
CA LYS A 44 -4.66 -18.61 26.73
C LYS A 44 -4.70 -18.54 25.20
N GLU A 45 -5.62 -17.75 24.64
CA GLU A 45 -5.69 -17.51 23.19
C GLU A 45 -4.43 -16.80 22.68
N LEU A 46 -4.04 -15.69 23.33
CA LEU A 46 -2.86 -14.91 22.97
C LEU A 46 -1.54 -15.70 23.13
N GLU A 47 -1.45 -16.59 24.11
CA GLU A 47 -0.29 -17.48 24.27
C GLU A 47 -0.16 -18.47 23.11
N LYS A 48 -1.28 -19.02 22.62
CA LYS A 48 -1.29 -19.91 21.44
C LYS A 48 -0.87 -19.17 20.18
N GLU A 49 -1.39 -17.97 19.95
CA GLU A 49 -0.99 -17.14 18.81
C GLU A 49 0.50 -16.80 18.84
N ASN A 50 1.02 -16.41 20.02
CA ASN A 50 2.44 -16.14 20.19
C ASN A 50 3.32 -17.37 19.91
N LEU A 51 2.89 -18.56 20.35
CA LEU A 51 3.60 -19.80 20.07
C LEU A 51 3.61 -20.10 18.56
N GLN A 52 2.51 -19.86 17.88
CA GLN A 52 2.39 -20.05 16.43
C GLN A 52 3.28 -19.07 15.66
N LEU A 53 3.25 -17.78 16.02
CA LEU A 53 4.13 -16.75 15.45
C LEU A 53 5.61 -17.07 15.66
N LYS A 54 5.99 -17.59 16.82
CA LYS A 54 7.37 -18.05 17.08
C LYS A 54 7.77 -19.20 16.16
N LYS A 55 6.89 -20.18 15.94
CA LYS A 55 7.14 -21.29 15.00
C LYS A 55 7.26 -20.80 13.56
N ASP A 56 6.42 -19.87 13.14
CA ASP A 56 6.44 -19.35 11.77
C ASP A 56 7.66 -18.45 11.54
N LYS A 57 8.06 -17.64 12.52
CA LYS A 57 9.35 -16.93 12.52
C LYS A 57 10.53 -17.91 12.41
N ALA A 58 10.51 -19.01 13.16
CA ALA A 58 11.56 -20.03 13.12
C ALA A 58 11.65 -20.73 11.75
N LYS A 59 10.50 -21.00 11.11
CA LYS A 59 10.45 -21.52 9.73
C LYS A 59 10.99 -20.50 8.72
N LEU A 60 10.65 -19.21 8.88
CA LEU A 60 11.16 -18.13 8.04
C LEU A 60 12.67 -17.92 8.24
N SER A 61 13.17 -18.12 9.46
CA SER A 61 14.59 -18.04 9.80
C SER A 61 15.35 -19.35 9.55
N SER A 62 14.72 -20.35 8.93
CA SER A 62 15.44 -21.56 8.53
C SER A 62 16.58 -21.17 7.57
N PRO A 63 17.77 -21.78 7.71
CA PRO A 63 18.95 -21.44 6.90
C PRO A 63 18.73 -21.62 5.38
N THR A 64 17.64 -22.28 4.99
CA THR A 64 17.19 -22.42 3.61
C THR A 64 16.77 -21.09 2.98
N ILE A 65 16.20 -20.14 3.74
CA ILE A 65 15.74 -18.82 3.23
C ILE A 65 16.86 -17.77 3.30
N GLN A 66 17.86 -17.93 4.18
CA GLN A 66 19.03 -17.03 4.25
C GLN A 66 20.04 -17.21 3.10
N ARG A 67 19.77 -18.10 2.14
CA ARG A 67 20.50 -18.17 0.87
C ARG A 67 19.97 -17.16 -0.17
N THR A 68 19.49 -15.99 0.25
CA THR A 68 19.56 -14.85 -0.67
C THR A 68 21.06 -14.57 -0.84
N LYS A 69 21.64 -15.05 -1.95
CA LYS A 69 23.02 -14.73 -2.33
C LYS A 69 23.15 -13.22 -2.16
N LYS A 70 23.98 -12.77 -1.21
CA LYS A 70 24.33 -11.34 -1.11
C LYS A 70 24.90 -10.95 -2.46
N ILE A 71 24.10 -10.26 -3.26
CA ILE A 71 24.51 -9.78 -4.57
C ILE A 71 25.63 -8.80 -4.28
N GLN A 72 26.85 -9.13 -4.70
CA GLN A 72 27.95 -8.19 -4.57
C GLN A 72 27.64 -6.94 -5.40
N PRO A 73 28.05 -5.74 -4.98
CA PRO A 73 27.79 -4.51 -5.73
C PRO A 73 28.19 -4.60 -7.21
N ASN A 74 29.27 -5.31 -7.52
CA ASN A 74 29.72 -5.54 -8.89
C ASN A 74 28.77 -6.45 -9.69
N GLN A 75 28.17 -7.45 -9.06
CA GLN A 75 27.18 -8.32 -9.69
C GLN A 75 25.90 -7.55 -10.01
N PHE A 76 25.46 -6.67 -9.11
CA PHE A 76 24.34 -5.77 -9.36
C PHE A 76 24.63 -4.81 -10.52
N ARG A 77 25.80 -4.18 -10.53
CA ARG A 77 26.21 -3.27 -11.61
C ARG A 77 26.31 -3.96 -12.96
N CYS A 78 26.86 -5.18 -13.02
CA CYS A 78 26.91 -5.96 -14.26
C CYS A 78 25.52 -6.33 -14.76
N ALA A 79 24.62 -6.74 -13.85
CA ALA A 79 23.22 -7.01 -14.19
C ALA A 79 22.52 -5.73 -14.69
N ALA A 80 22.69 -4.60 -13.99
CA ALA A 80 22.17 -3.31 -14.41
C ALA A 80 22.68 -2.95 -15.81
N LYS A 81 23.99 -3.02 -16.09
CA LYS A 81 24.55 -2.77 -17.42
C LYS A 81 23.96 -3.68 -18.51
N SER A 82 23.74 -4.95 -18.20
CA SER A 82 23.14 -5.89 -19.15
C SER A 82 21.70 -5.51 -19.55
N LEU A 83 20.97 -4.84 -18.64
CA LEU A 83 19.65 -4.29 -18.93
C LEU A 83 19.70 -3.15 -19.93
N PHE A 84 20.84 -2.51 -20.14
CA PHE A 84 20.93 -1.38 -21.07
C PHE A 84 21.63 -1.75 -22.40
N LYS A 85 22.43 -2.83 -22.47
CA LYS A 85 23.19 -3.27 -23.68
C LYS A 85 24.16 -2.20 -24.25
N GLU A 86 25.00 -1.64 -23.38
CA GLU A 86 25.99 -0.58 -23.67
C GLU A 86 26.87 -0.86 -24.92
N GLY A 87 27.21 -2.13 -25.18
CA GLY A 87 28.10 -2.52 -26.28
C GLY A 87 27.46 -2.60 -27.69
N LYS A 88 26.13 -2.55 -27.84
CA LYS A 88 25.47 -2.79 -29.13
C LYS A 88 24.83 -1.55 -29.79
N LYS A 89 24.93 -0.35 -29.17
CA LYS A 89 24.19 0.85 -29.62
C LYS A 89 22.67 0.60 -29.79
N GLU A 90 22.15 -0.43 -29.11
CA GLU A 90 20.75 -0.84 -29.16
C GLU A 90 20.12 -0.59 -27.79
N TYR A 91 18.84 -0.23 -27.79
CA TYR A 91 18.07 -0.02 -26.57
C TYR A 91 17.29 -1.30 -26.23
N THR A 92 17.31 -1.72 -24.97
CA THR A 92 16.47 -2.82 -24.53
C THR A 92 15.03 -2.36 -24.33
N ALA A 93 14.08 -3.30 -24.44
CA ALA A 93 12.67 -3.02 -24.15
C ALA A 93 12.47 -2.48 -22.72
N GLU A 94 13.21 -3.02 -21.74
CA GLU A 94 13.14 -2.56 -20.35
C GLU A 94 13.63 -1.13 -20.17
N PHE A 95 14.69 -0.75 -20.90
CA PHE A 95 15.18 0.62 -20.87
C PHE A 95 14.18 1.60 -21.49
N ILE A 96 13.63 1.27 -22.66
CA ILE A 96 12.60 2.08 -23.31
C ILE A 96 11.41 2.23 -22.35
N LYS A 97 10.94 1.14 -21.75
CA LYS A 97 9.84 1.16 -20.78
C LYS A 97 10.13 2.04 -19.57
N LEU A 98 11.35 2.02 -19.04
CA LEU A 98 11.77 2.91 -17.96
C LEU A 98 11.71 4.38 -18.40
N ALA A 99 12.27 4.72 -19.57
CA ALA A 99 12.29 6.09 -20.09
C ALA A 99 10.87 6.63 -20.33
N ILE A 100 9.95 5.81 -20.85
CA ILE A 100 8.54 6.16 -21.03
C ILE A 100 7.86 6.39 -19.68
N LYS A 101 8.11 5.52 -18.69
CA LYS A 101 7.56 5.70 -17.33
C LYS A 101 8.03 7.00 -16.68
N ILE A 102 9.30 7.34 -16.86
CA ILE A 102 9.83 8.63 -16.41
C ILE A 102 9.11 9.75 -17.15
N SER A 103 8.99 9.66 -18.49
CA SER A 103 8.29 10.68 -19.30
C SER A 103 6.85 10.94 -18.88
N ASN A 104 6.16 9.91 -18.40
CA ASN A 104 4.78 10.00 -17.95
C ASN A 104 4.66 10.42 -16.47
N MET A 105 5.78 10.55 -15.76
CA MET A 105 5.80 10.93 -14.35
C MET A 105 5.81 12.45 -14.21
N GLY A 106 4.63 13.01 -13.95
CA GLY A 106 4.44 14.46 -13.88
C GLY A 106 4.50 15.12 -15.25
N HIS A 107 4.10 16.40 -15.34
CA HIS A 107 4.19 17.18 -16.57
C HIS A 107 5.65 17.60 -16.86
N ILE A 108 6.53 16.62 -17.07
CA ILE A 108 7.95 16.86 -17.33
C ILE A 108 8.24 17.02 -18.83
N SER A 109 9.20 17.89 -19.15
CA SER A 109 9.63 18.10 -20.54
C SER A 109 10.44 16.90 -21.05
N ILE A 110 10.50 16.72 -22.38
CA ILE A 110 11.32 15.68 -23.02
C ILE A 110 12.80 15.79 -22.59
N GLN A 111 13.32 17.02 -22.49
CA GLN A 111 14.71 17.24 -22.09
C GLN A 111 14.94 16.80 -20.63
N THR A 112 14.03 17.18 -19.74
CA THR A 112 14.05 16.76 -18.33
C THR A 112 13.97 15.24 -18.21
N THR A 113 13.13 14.58 -19.02
CA THR A 113 13.06 13.12 -19.06
C THR A 113 14.37 12.48 -19.48
N VAL A 114 15.05 13.03 -20.49
CA VAL A 114 16.38 12.55 -20.92
C VAL A 114 17.38 12.66 -19.78
N ASP A 115 17.41 13.80 -19.09
CA ASP A 115 18.35 14.06 -17.99
C ASP A 115 18.07 13.16 -16.79
N CYS A 116 16.80 12.98 -16.41
CA CYS A 116 16.38 12.03 -15.38
C CYS A 116 16.74 10.58 -15.75
N THR A 117 16.54 10.19 -17.00
CA THR A 117 16.88 8.83 -17.48
C THR A 117 18.38 8.59 -17.39
N LYS A 118 19.21 9.59 -17.74
CA LYS A 118 20.67 9.53 -17.57
C LYS A 118 21.07 9.42 -16.10
N ALA A 119 20.46 10.21 -15.22
CA ALA A 119 20.73 10.17 -13.78
C ALA A 119 20.38 8.82 -13.15
N VAL A 120 19.25 8.21 -13.54
CA VAL A 120 18.86 6.88 -13.06
C VAL A 120 19.86 5.82 -13.54
N PHE A 121 20.30 5.89 -14.79
CA PHE A 121 21.33 4.99 -15.30
C PHE A 121 22.65 5.14 -14.53
N GLU A 122 23.10 6.37 -14.30
CA GLU A 122 24.33 6.66 -13.58
C GLU A 122 24.26 6.17 -12.14
N PHE A 123 23.13 6.37 -11.46
CA PHE A 123 22.88 5.85 -10.13
C PHE A 123 22.99 4.31 -10.06
N LEU A 124 22.42 3.61 -11.04
CA LEU A 124 22.38 2.14 -11.05
C LEU A 124 23.73 1.51 -11.43
N THR A 125 24.49 2.17 -12.30
CA THR A 125 25.71 1.58 -12.88
C THR A 125 27.00 2.18 -12.34
N GLY A 126 26.97 3.43 -11.88
CA GLY A 126 28.13 4.23 -11.52
C GLY A 126 28.87 4.86 -12.70
N TYR A 127 28.27 4.88 -13.90
CA TYR A 127 28.88 5.42 -15.12
C TYR A 127 28.02 6.52 -15.74
N THR A 128 28.68 7.59 -16.20
CA THR A 128 28.03 8.69 -16.92
C THR A 128 27.78 8.32 -18.36
N LEU A 129 26.58 8.64 -18.85
CA LEU A 129 26.12 8.21 -20.16
C LEU A 129 25.94 9.42 -21.09
N THR A 130 26.96 9.76 -21.87
CA THR A 130 27.03 11.05 -22.58
C THR A 130 26.20 11.10 -23.87
N ASN A 131 26.15 10.01 -24.65
CA ASN A 131 25.70 10.08 -26.06
C ASN A 131 24.55 9.12 -26.44
N TRP A 132 23.87 8.49 -25.49
CA TRP A 132 22.93 7.43 -25.84
C TRP A 132 21.49 7.92 -26.00
N VAL A 133 20.97 8.71 -25.06
CA VAL A 133 19.56 9.14 -25.13
C VAL A 133 19.50 10.59 -25.60
N HIS A 134 18.97 10.78 -26.81
CA HIS A 134 18.66 12.09 -27.35
C HIS A 134 17.16 12.39 -27.22
N PRO A 135 16.77 13.69 -27.10
CA PRO A 135 15.37 14.09 -27.07
C PRO A 135 14.55 13.57 -28.25
N SER A 136 15.13 13.54 -29.45
CA SER A 136 14.49 13.02 -30.66
C SER A 136 14.21 11.52 -30.58
N THR A 137 15.12 10.74 -29.98
CA THR A 137 14.94 9.31 -29.75
C THR A 137 13.79 9.05 -28.79
N LEU A 138 13.74 9.78 -27.67
CA LEU A 138 12.68 9.67 -26.69
C LEU A 138 11.33 10.11 -27.26
N ALA A 139 11.30 11.20 -28.02
CA ALA A 139 10.09 11.67 -28.71
C ALA A 139 9.54 10.61 -29.67
N ARG A 140 10.42 9.93 -30.40
CA ARG A 140 10.03 8.83 -31.29
C ARG A 140 9.43 7.66 -30.51
N TRP A 141 10.05 7.23 -29.40
CA TRP A 141 9.48 6.16 -28.57
C TRP A 141 8.12 6.55 -27.99
N ASN A 142 7.96 7.77 -27.48
CA ASN A 142 6.68 8.25 -26.97
C ASN A 142 5.59 8.16 -28.06
N LYS A 143 5.91 8.57 -29.30
CA LYS A 143 4.98 8.47 -30.43
C LYS A 143 4.62 7.02 -30.76
N GLU A 144 5.60 6.14 -30.84
CA GLU A 144 5.41 4.72 -31.18
C GLU A 144 4.60 3.99 -30.10
N ILE A 145 4.92 4.21 -28.82
CA ILE A 145 4.21 3.58 -27.70
C ILE A 145 2.78 4.13 -27.57
N ALA A 146 2.58 5.43 -27.78
CA ALA A 146 1.23 6.01 -27.81
C ALA A 146 0.39 5.42 -28.95
N ALA A 147 0.98 5.23 -30.13
CA ALA A 147 0.30 4.60 -31.26
C ALA A 147 -0.11 3.14 -30.95
N LEU A 148 0.80 2.36 -30.34
CA LEU A 148 0.50 1.00 -29.89
C LEU A 148 -0.61 0.97 -28.84
N SER A 149 -0.55 1.88 -27.85
CA SER A 149 -1.59 2.01 -26.83
C SER A 149 -2.95 2.35 -27.43
N LEU A 150 -3.01 3.21 -28.45
CA LEU A 150 -4.26 3.54 -29.14
C LEU A 150 -4.77 2.35 -29.96
N GLN A 151 -3.88 1.59 -30.60
CA GLN A 151 -4.22 0.41 -31.38
C GLN A 151 -4.74 -0.76 -30.54
N GLU A 152 -4.16 -0.99 -29.36
CA GLU A 152 -4.61 -2.04 -28.43
C GLU A 152 -5.90 -1.68 -27.68
N ASN A 153 -6.15 -0.39 -27.45
CA ASN A 153 -7.35 0.10 -26.75
C ASN A 153 -8.44 0.60 -27.70
N LEU A 154 -8.28 0.41 -29.01
CA LEU A 154 -9.35 0.62 -29.97
C LEU A 154 -10.43 -0.44 -29.68
N PRO A 155 -11.67 -0.05 -29.33
CA PRO A 155 -12.74 -1.01 -29.18
C PRO A 155 -12.87 -1.77 -30.49
N ASN A 156 -12.86 -3.11 -30.43
CA ASN A 156 -13.17 -3.98 -31.56
C ASN A 156 -14.33 -3.35 -32.34
N GLN A 157 -14.06 -2.92 -33.58
CA GLN A 157 -15.03 -2.30 -34.45
C GLN A 157 -16.09 -3.33 -34.88
N ASN A 158 -17.01 -3.64 -33.98
CA ASN A 158 -18.40 -3.76 -34.33
C ASN A 158 -19.02 -2.43 -33.92
N ILE A 159 -19.24 -1.52 -34.87
CA ILE A 159 -20.29 -0.49 -34.86
C ILE A 159 -20.21 0.25 -36.22
N PHE A 160 -20.92 -0.31 -37.19
CA PHE A 160 -21.51 0.41 -38.33
C PHE A 160 -22.70 1.28 -37.85
N GLN A 161 -22.58 2.01 -36.74
CA GLN A 161 -23.77 2.60 -36.07
C GLN A 161 -23.61 4.03 -35.55
N PHE A 162 -22.57 4.77 -35.95
CA PHE A 162 -22.48 6.22 -35.66
C PHE A 162 -22.34 7.09 -36.91
N PHE A 163 -22.90 6.66 -38.05
CA PHE A 163 -23.38 7.62 -39.04
C PHE A 163 -24.75 8.13 -38.59
N GLY A 164 -24.75 9.26 -37.90
CA GLY A 164 -25.97 9.99 -37.58
C GLY A 164 -26.01 10.36 -36.10
N TYR A 165 -25.44 11.51 -35.76
CA TYR A 165 -26.05 12.49 -34.86
C TYR A 165 -25.22 13.79 -34.95
N GLY A 166 -25.75 14.76 -35.71
CA GLY A 166 -25.63 16.21 -35.49
C GLY A 166 -24.27 16.87 -35.65
N ILE A 167 -24.00 17.42 -36.84
CA ILE A 167 -23.33 18.73 -36.92
C ILE A 167 -24.32 19.74 -36.30
N MET A 168 -24.12 20.12 -35.04
CA MET A 168 -24.70 21.36 -34.52
C MET A 168 -23.78 22.48 -34.96
N ALA A 169 -24.14 23.12 -36.06
CA ALA A 169 -23.55 24.40 -36.45
C ALA A 169 -23.92 25.43 -35.38
N ASP A 170 -22.88 26.14 -34.95
CA ASP A 170 -22.81 27.20 -33.95
C ASP A 170 -23.97 28.21 -34.05
N GLU A 171 -24.80 28.26 -33.00
CA GLU A 171 -25.69 29.37 -32.73
C GLU A 171 -25.10 30.23 -31.59
N SER A 172 -24.82 31.48 -31.96
CA SER A 172 -24.93 32.68 -31.10
C SER A 172 -23.68 33.14 -30.35
N THR A 173 -22.90 33.99 -31.01
CA THR A 173 -22.60 35.32 -30.44
C THR A 173 -22.93 36.42 -31.46
N ARG A 174 -24.15 36.93 -31.35
CA ARG A 174 -24.54 38.30 -31.72
C ARG A 174 -23.72 39.28 -30.87
N CYS A 175 -22.98 40.22 -31.47
CA CYS A 175 -23.22 41.68 -31.36
C CYS A 175 -22.05 42.56 -31.82
N ASP A 176 -22.43 43.57 -32.61
CA ASP A 176 -21.97 44.96 -32.68
C ASP A 176 -20.63 45.33 -33.37
N ARG A 177 -20.74 45.75 -34.64
CA ARG A 177 -20.49 47.14 -35.07
C ARG A 177 -21.02 47.42 -36.47
#